data_AF-A0A0C9Z1C7-F1
#
_entry.id   AF-A0A0C9Z1C7-F1
#
_cell.length_a   1.000
_cell.length_b   1.000
_cell.length_c   1.000
_cell.angle_alpha   90.00
_cell.angle_beta   90.00
_cell.angle_gamma   90.00
#
_symmetry.space_group_name_H-M   'P 1'
#
loop_
_entity.id
_entity.type
_entity.pdbx_description
1 polymer ?
#
loop_
_entity_poly.entity_id
_entity_poly.type
_entity_poly.pdbx_seq_one_letter_code
_entity_poly.pdbx_strand_id
1 'polypeptide(L)'
;IGNESVTYPASDRIIVSCDQIGVIGQLWGPIVIERPGGRSVTVRDLLAGIYAFFQTRVTRAEVEGISALGEDNYQSIVDAYRRRTTQRELGASRDWEWRVGMRRVDCLGEGRWWWGV
;
A
#
# COMPACT_ATOMS: atom_id res chain seq x y z
N ILE A 1 -17.42 17.04 28.62
CA ILE A 1 -16.10 17.12 27.95
C ILE A 1 -15.52 15.71 28.04
N GLY A 2 -15.27 15.07 26.90
CA GLY A 2 -15.13 13.61 26.79
C GLY A 2 -13.97 13.04 27.59
N ASN A 3 -14.25 11.97 28.33
CA ASN A 3 -13.30 11.24 29.18
C ASN A 3 -12.49 10.22 28.36
N GLU A 4 -12.06 10.61 27.16
CA GLU A 4 -11.35 9.74 26.23
C GLU A 4 -9.85 9.90 26.37
N SER A 5 -9.14 8.78 26.27
CA SER A 5 -7.68 8.76 26.24
C SER A 5 -7.17 9.50 25.00
N VAL A 6 -6.33 10.51 25.19
CA VAL A 6 -5.70 11.30 24.11
C VAL A 6 -4.86 10.42 23.19
N THR A 7 -4.33 9.31 23.69
CA THR A 7 -3.44 8.44 22.93
C THR A 7 -4.17 7.36 22.13
N TYR A 8 -5.44 7.07 22.41
CA TYR A 8 -6.22 6.00 21.75
C TYR A 8 -7.73 6.29 21.76
N PRO A 9 -8.22 7.32 21.06
CA PRO A 9 -9.66 7.54 20.93
C PRO A 9 -10.30 6.35 20.21
N ALA A 10 -11.42 5.86 20.74
CA ALA A 10 -12.15 4.76 20.12
C ALA A 10 -12.69 5.24 18.76
N SER A 11 -12.19 4.65 17.67
CA SER A 11 -12.59 5.02 16.32
C SER A 11 -13.19 3.81 15.62
N ASP A 12 -14.41 3.91 15.11
CA ASP A 12 -15.03 2.81 14.36
C ASP A 12 -14.61 2.81 12.88
N ARG A 13 -14.00 3.90 12.44
CA ARG A 13 -13.53 4.13 11.07
C ARG A 13 -12.28 5.01 11.07
N ILE A 14 -11.29 4.64 10.28
CA ILE A 14 -10.10 5.45 10.01
C ILE A 14 -9.97 5.66 8.50
N ILE A 15 -9.73 6.91 8.11
CA ILE A 15 -9.43 7.30 6.73
C ILE A 15 -7.99 7.83 6.71
N VAL A 16 -7.10 7.15 5.98
CA VAL A 16 -5.71 7.59 5.81
C VAL A 16 -5.58 8.25 4.45
N SER A 17 -5.27 9.55 4.44
CA SER A 17 -4.90 10.27 3.22
C SER A 17 -3.40 10.13 2.97
N CYS A 18 -3.05 9.95 1.70
CA CYS A 18 -1.67 9.76 1.27
C CYS A 18 -1.22 10.93 0.39
N ASP A 19 -1.12 12.12 0.99
CA ASP A 19 -0.85 13.37 0.27
C ASP A 19 0.54 13.41 -0.38
N GLN A 20 1.50 12.65 0.16
CA GLN A 20 2.89 12.58 -0.31
C GLN A 20 3.16 11.47 -1.32
N ILE A 21 2.14 10.71 -1.73
CA ILE A 21 2.24 9.70 -2.81
C ILE A 21 1.96 10.35 -4.19
N GLY A 22 1.74 11.67 -4.22
CA GLY A 22 1.55 12.45 -5.44
C GLY A 22 0.26 12.08 -6.17
N VAL A 23 0.25 12.24 -7.49
CA VAL A 23 -0.92 11.95 -8.36
C VAL A 23 -1.42 10.50 -8.20
N ILE A 24 -0.55 9.58 -7.81
CA ILE A 24 -0.89 8.17 -7.56
C ILE A 24 -1.85 8.01 -6.36
N GLY A 25 -1.77 8.89 -5.35
CA GLY A 25 -2.71 8.89 -4.23
C GLY A 25 -4.15 9.22 -4.66
N GLN A 26 -4.33 10.05 -5.69
CA GLN A 26 -5.65 10.35 -6.24
C GLN A 26 -6.23 9.19 -7.06
N LEU A 27 -5.36 8.40 -7.70
CA LEU A 27 -5.76 7.26 -8.52
C LEU A 27 -6.42 6.14 -7.69
N TRP A 28 -5.95 5.94 -6.47
CA TRP A 28 -6.38 4.82 -5.61
C TRP A 28 -7.37 5.22 -4.52
N GLY A 29 -7.50 6.52 -4.26
CA GLY A 29 -8.29 7.04 -3.15
C GLY A 29 -7.65 6.77 -1.79
N PRO A 30 -8.32 7.21 -0.70
CA PRO A 30 -7.80 7.03 0.64
C PRO A 30 -7.88 5.57 1.10
N ILE A 31 -7.04 5.21 2.07
CA ILE A 31 -7.13 3.91 2.74
C ILE A 31 -8.27 4.00 3.75
N VAL A 32 -9.32 3.22 3.54
CA VAL A 32 -10.49 3.16 4.43
C VAL A 32 -10.41 1.88 5.26
N ILE A 33 -10.38 2.04 6.58
CA ILE A 33 -10.28 0.93 7.54
C ILE A 33 -11.49 0.98 8.46
N GLU A 34 -12.32 -0.05 8.36
CA GLU A 34 -13.59 -0.17 9.07
C GLU A 34 -13.66 -1.55 9.72
N ARG A 35 -14.25 -1.63 10.92
CA ARG A 35 -14.54 -2.90 11.57
C ARG A 35 -16.04 -3.19 11.52
N PRO A 36 -16.45 -4.31 10.92
CA PRO A 36 -17.85 -4.70 10.93
C PRO A 36 -18.34 -4.95 12.36
N GLY A 37 -19.52 -4.43 12.68
CA GLY A 37 -20.18 -4.61 13.98
C GLY A 37 -19.83 -3.58 15.05
N GLY A 38 -19.37 -2.36 14.70
CA GLY A 38 -19.22 -1.24 15.64
C GLY A 38 -18.13 -1.45 16.69
N ARG A 39 -17.07 -2.19 16.33
CA ARG A 39 -15.90 -2.38 17.19
C ARG A 39 -14.87 -1.31 16.87
N SER A 40 -14.19 -0.81 17.90
CA SER A 40 -13.09 0.11 17.71
C SER A 40 -11.96 -0.50 16.86
N VAL A 41 -11.50 0.29 15.90
CA VAL A 41 -10.33 0.08 15.08
C VAL A 41 -9.10 0.22 15.96
N THR A 42 -8.25 -0.80 15.95
CA THR A 42 -6.99 -0.85 16.70
C THR A 42 -5.83 -0.42 15.80
N VAL A 43 -4.69 -0.09 16.42
CA VAL A 43 -3.43 0.14 15.69
C VAL A 43 -3.08 -1.06 14.80
N ARG A 44 -3.37 -2.28 15.25
CA ARG A 44 -3.15 -3.48 14.44
C ARG A 44 -3.99 -3.47 13.16
N ASP A 45 -5.26 -3.08 13.24
CA ASP A 45 -6.11 -2.98 12.05
C ASP A 45 -5.64 -1.87 11.12
N LEU A 46 -5.17 -0.75 11.69
CA LEU A 46 -4.57 0.34 10.93
C LEU A 46 -3.37 -0.14 10.10
N LEU A 47 -2.40 -0.78 10.76
CA LEU A 47 -1.21 -1.31 10.10
C LEU A 47 -1.55 -2.41 9.09
N ALA A 48 -2.51 -3.28 9.40
CA ALA A 48 -2.96 -4.33 8.49
C ALA A 48 -3.69 -3.77 7.26
N GLY A 49 -4.50 -2.72 7.42
CA GLY A 49 -5.19 -2.05 6.32
C GLY A 49 -4.23 -1.32 5.40
N ILE A 50 -3.23 -0.63 5.96
CA ILE A 50 -2.14 -0.01 5.19
C ILE A 50 -1.37 -1.09 4.42
N TYR A 51 -1.01 -2.20 5.07
CA TYR A 51 -0.36 -3.33 4.42
C TYR A 51 -1.20 -3.86 3.24
N ALA A 52 -2.45 -4.21 3.49
CA ALA A 52 -3.35 -4.78 2.49
C ALA A 52 -3.55 -3.86 1.28
N PHE A 53 -3.67 -2.55 1.52
CA PHE A 53 -3.76 -1.55 0.46
C PHE A 53 -2.54 -1.62 -0.47
N PHE A 54 -1.32 -1.63 0.07
CA PHE A 54 -0.11 -1.67 -0.74
C PHE A 54 0.17 -3.04 -1.38
N GLN A 55 -0.37 -4.12 -0.82
CA GLN A 55 -0.33 -5.45 -1.42
C GLN A 55 -1.35 -5.67 -2.55
N THR A 56 -2.25 -4.72 -2.79
CA THR A 56 -3.22 -4.80 -3.87
C THR A 56 -2.51 -4.77 -5.24
N ARG A 57 -2.96 -5.62 -6.16
CA ARG A 57 -2.42 -5.68 -7.53
C ARG A 57 -2.73 -4.38 -8.27
N VAL A 58 -1.78 -3.92 -9.07
CA VAL A 58 -2.03 -2.83 -10.01
C VAL A 58 -2.54 -3.38 -11.33
N THR A 59 -3.54 -2.70 -11.89
CA THR A 59 -4.11 -2.97 -13.21
C THR A 59 -3.25 -2.33 -14.30
N ARG A 60 -3.42 -2.80 -15.53
CA ARG A 60 -2.76 -2.22 -16.71
C ARG A 60 -3.04 -0.73 -16.86
N ALA A 61 -4.30 -0.32 -16.70
CA ALA A 61 -4.70 1.08 -16.81
C ALA A 61 -4.04 1.96 -15.75
N GLU A 62 -3.88 1.45 -14.51
CA GLU A 62 -3.14 2.18 -13.48
C GLU A 62 -1.66 2.33 -13.85
N VAL A 63 -1.01 1.27 -14.35
CA VAL A 63 0.39 1.34 -14.78
C VAL A 63 0.58 2.30 -15.95
N GLU A 64 -0.30 2.28 -16.94
CA GLU A 64 -0.29 3.21 -18.08
C GLU A 64 -0.46 4.65 -17.61
N GLY A 65 -1.43 4.90 -16.70
CA GLY A 65 -1.65 6.21 -16.10
C GLY A 65 -0.43 6.74 -15.34
N ILE A 66 0.23 5.89 -14.54
CA ILE A 66 1.43 6.27 -13.79
C ILE A 66 2.61 6.51 -14.74
N SER A 67 2.76 5.68 -15.77
CA SER A 67 3.83 5.79 -16.76
C SER A 67 3.71 7.07 -17.59
N ALA A 68 2.50 7.55 -17.85
CA ALA A 68 2.26 8.80 -18.55
C ALA A 68 2.67 10.07 -17.75
N LEU A 69 2.91 9.95 -16.44
CA LEU A 69 3.27 11.09 -15.59
C LEU A 69 4.78 11.41 -15.61
N GLY A 70 5.62 10.54 -16.16
CA GLY A 70 7.07 10.75 -16.21
C GLY A 70 7.78 9.62 -16.95
N GLU A 71 8.81 9.97 -17.72
CA GLU A 71 9.49 9.05 -18.66
C GLU A 71 10.09 7.82 -17.96
N ASP A 72 10.58 7.96 -16.73
CA ASP A 72 11.25 6.88 -15.98
C ASP A 72 10.32 6.10 -15.03
N ASN A 73 9.04 6.46 -14.95
CA ASN A 73 8.11 5.88 -13.97
C ASN A 73 7.88 4.39 -14.21
N TYR A 74 7.70 4.00 -15.47
CA TYR A 74 7.49 2.58 -15.81
C TYR A 74 8.70 1.74 -15.41
N GLN A 75 9.90 2.20 -15.77
CA GLN A 75 11.14 1.50 -15.47
C GLN A 75 11.37 1.39 -13.96
N SER A 76 11.08 2.46 -13.22
CA SER A 76 11.15 2.48 -11.76
C SER A 76 10.21 1.45 -11.11
N ILE A 77 8.99 1.31 -11.61
CA ILE A 77 8.02 0.30 -11.14
C ILE A 77 8.54 -1.11 -11.45
N VAL A 78 9.05 -1.33 -12.65
CA VAL A 78 9.61 -2.62 -13.07
C VAL A 78 10.79 -3.01 -12.20
N ASP A 79 11.68 -2.07 -11.88
CA ASP A 79 12.86 -2.33 -11.05
C ASP A 79 12.51 -2.55 -9.58
N ALA A 80 11.49 -1.86 -9.06
CA ALA A 80 10.93 -2.14 -7.74
C ALA A 80 10.30 -3.55 -7.68
N TYR A 81 9.46 -3.89 -8.66
CA TYR A 81 8.86 -5.22 -8.79
C TYR A 81 9.90 -6.34 -8.89
N ARG A 82 10.93 -6.14 -9.73
CA ARG A 82 12.04 -7.10 -9.86
C ARG A 82 12.74 -7.28 -8.53
N ARG A 83 13.16 -6.21 -7.86
CA ARG A 83 13.81 -6.31 -6.54
C ARG A 83 12.97 -7.07 -5.53
N ARG A 84 11.68 -6.76 -5.44
CA ARG A 84 10.73 -7.43 -4.53
C ARG A 84 10.60 -8.92 -4.82
N THR A 85 10.70 -9.34 -6.08
CA THR A 85 10.52 -10.75 -6.48
C THR A 85 11.82 -11.53 -6.64
N THR A 86 12.97 -10.87 -6.75
CA THR A 86 14.28 -11.49 -6.96
C THR A 86 15.20 -11.39 -5.74
N GLN A 87 14.73 -10.85 -4.61
CA GLN A 87 15.48 -10.92 -3.36
C GLN A 87 15.80 -12.38 -3.02
N ARG A 88 17.09 -12.61 -2.73
CA ARG A 88 17.74 -13.93 -2.69
C ARG A 88 17.15 -14.87 -1.61
N GLU A 89 16.41 -14.32 -0.66
CA GLU A 89 15.78 -15.01 0.47
C GLU A 89 14.39 -15.59 0.15
N LEU A 90 13.79 -15.28 -1.02
CA LEU A 90 12.42 -15.68 -1.33
C LEU A 90 12.25 -17.15 -1.72
N GLY A 91 13.32 -17.87 -2.07
CA GLY A 91 13.27 -19.31 -2.38
C GLY A 91 12.08 -19.72 -3.27
N ALA A 92 11.27 -20.68 -2.81
CA ALA A 92 10.05 -21.14 -3.49
C ALA A 92 8.91 -20.09 -3.61
N SER A 93 8.98 -19.00 -2.85
CA SER A 93 8.03 -17.88 -2.90
C SER A 93 8.20 -17.02 -4.15
N ARG A 94 9.34 -17.14 -4.85
CA ARG A 94 9.63 -16.39 -6.08
C ARG A 94 8.59 -16.65 -7.18
N ASP A 95 8.27 -17.90 -7.47
CA ASP A 95 7.34 -18.27 -8.55
C ASP A 95 5.88 -17.89 -8.23
N TRP A 96 5.55 -17.78 -6.95
CA TRP A 96 4.26 -17.26 -6.52
C TRP A 96 4.19 -15.74 -6.69
N GLU A 97 5.21 -15.03 -6.23
CA GLU A 97 5.29 -13.57 -6.36
C GLU A 97 5.26 -13.10 -7.82
N TRP A 98 5.94 -13.83 -8.71
CA TRP A 98 5.89 -13.58 -10.15
C TRP A 98 4.51 -13.79 -10.77
N ARG A 99 3.74 -14.78 -10.30
CA ARG A 99 2.37 -15.03 -10.78
C ARG A 99 1.36 -14.02 -10.26
N VAL A 100 1.62 -13.42 -9.10
CA VAL A 100 0.73 -12.41 -8.52
C VAL A 100 0.86 -11.07 -9.26
N GLY A 101 2.03 -10.78 -9.83
CA GLY A 101 2.29 -9.59 -10.63
C GLY A 101 2.62 -8.35 -9.80
N MET A 102 2.59 -7.18 -10.45
CA MET A 102 2.90 -5.90 -9.82
C MET A 102 1.84 -5.49 -8.80
N ARG A 103 2.28 -4.87 -7.71
CA ARG A 103 1.45 -4.40 -6.61
C ARG A 103 1.65 -2.90 -6.40
N ARG A 104 0.74 -2.25 -5.70
CA ARG A 104 0.80 -0.80 -5.42
C ARG A 104 2.10 -0.38 -4.72
N VAL A 105 2.66 -1.27 -3.90
CA VAL A 105 3.99 -1.06 -3.27
C VAL A 105 5.11 -0.86 -4.28
N ASP A 106 5.03 -1.47 -5.47
CA ASP A 106 6.06 -1.35 -6.51
C ASP A 106 6.06 0.05 -7.14
N CYS A 107 4.96 0.81 -7.01
CA CYS A 107 4.86 2.18 -7.52
C CYS A 107 5.43 3.23 -6.55
N LEU A 108 5.88 2.83 -5.36
CA LEU A 108 6.48 3.75 -4.38
C LEU A 108 7.97 4.03 -4.64
N GLY A 109 8.58 3.35 -5.63
CA GLY A 109 9.97 3.51 -6.00
C GLY A 109 10.94 3.03 -4.91
N GLU A 110 12.13 3.62 -4.86
CA GLU A 110 13.22 3.14 -3.99
C GLU A 110 13.12 3.61 -2.54
N GLY A 111 12.40 4.70 -2.28
CA GLY A 111 12.51 5.48 -1.04
C GLY A 111 11.56 5.08 0.09
N ARG A 112 10.67 4.09 -0.08
CA ARG A 112 9.60 3.84 0.91
C ARG A 112 9.38 2.35 1.14
N TRP A 113 10.22 1.80 2.00
CA TRP A 113 10.17 0.42 2.46
C TRP A 113 9.43 0.37 3.79
N TRP A 114 8.11 0.13 3.77
CA TRP A 114 7.42 -0.33 4.97
C TRP A 114 7.12 -1.82 4.83
N TRP A 115 7.92 -2.64 5.52
CA TRP A 115 7.76 -4.09 5.64
C TRP A 115 6.89 -4.38 6.85
N GLY A 116 5.58 -4.16 6.74
CA GLY A 116 4.66 -4.45 7.83
C GLY A 116 4.93 -5.82 8.48
N VAL A 117 5.47 -5.74 9.70
CA VAL A 117 5.89 -6.78 10.66
C VAL A 117 6.82 -7.88 10.13
#